data_AF-A0A366G056-F1
#
_entry.id   AF-A0A366G056-F1
#
_cell.length_a   1.000
_cell.length_b   1.000
_cell.length_c   1.000
_cell.angle_alpha   90.00
_cell.angle_beta   90.00
_cell.angle_gamma   90.00
#
_symmetry.space_group_name_H-M   'P 1'
#
loop_
_entity.id
_entity.type
_entity.pdbx_description
1 polymer ?
#
loop_
_entity_poly.entity_id
_entity_poly.type
_entity_poly.pdbx_seq_one_letter_code
_entity_poly.pdbx_strand_id
1 'polypeptide(L)'
;MVLQYKEFGDLSSPLMVFIHGGGVSGWMWDNQVKHFTNFHCLVPDLPEQGENSSKDHFSIHFSAEKIIELVEEKGQGKTVIVIGFSLGAQVLIAQVLSFLKSVMESL
;
A
#
# COMPACT_ATOMS: atom_id res chain seq x y z
N MET A 1 1.82 13.84 -4.17
CA MET A 1 1.41 13.88 -2.74
C MET A 1 2.10 12.80 -1.89
N VAL A 2 2.01 12.90 -0.55
CA VAL A 2 2.31 11.83 0.44
C VAL A 2 1.01 11.19 0.89
N LEU A 3 0.90 9.85 0.81
CA LEU A 3 -0.31 9.12 1.23
C LEU A 3 -0.52 9.25 2.73
N GLN A 4 -1.75 9.54 3.15
CA GLN A 4 -2.17 9.23 4.52
C GLN A 4 -2.32 7.73 4.70
N TYR A 5 -1.83 7.22 5.83
CA TYR A 5 -1.95 5.82 6.22
C TYR A 5 -2.07 5.70 7.73
N LYS A 6 -2.64 4.60 8.19
CA LYS A 6 -2.54 4.15 9.58
C LYS A 6 -1.40 3.14 9.70
N GLU A 7 -0.68 3.17 10.82
CA GLU A 7 0.50 2.33 11.10
C GLU A 7 0.27 1.57 12.42
N PHE A 8 0.54 0.27 12.43
CA PHE A 8 0.26 -0.62 13.55
C PHE A 8 1.35 -1.66 13.74
N GLY A 9 1.35 -2.31 14.91
CA GLY A 9 2.18 -3.47 15.20
C GLY A 9 3.64 -3.15 15.49
N ASP A 10 4.54 -4.11 15.23
CA ASP A 10 5.95 -4.04 15.55
C ASP A 10 6.77 -3.49 14.38
N LEU A 11 7.35 -2.30 14.54
CA LEU A 11 8.16 -1.61 13.53
C LEU A 11 9.45 -2.34 13.15
N SER A 12 9.90 -3.34 13.93
CA SER A 12 11.10 -4.14 13.62
C SER A 12 10.80 -5.41 12.82
N SER A 13 9.52 -5.79 12.73
CA SER A 13 9.04 -6.99 12.05
C SER A 13 8.85 -6.78 10.53
N PRO A 14 8.63 -7.86 9.74
CA PRO A 14 8.30 -7.75 8.32
C PRO A 14 7.17 -6.76 8.05
N LEU A 15 7.28 -6.04 6.94
CA LEU A 15 6.31 -5.01 6.54
C LEU A 15 5.11 -5.66 5.84
N MET A 16 3.90 -5.29 6.24
CA MET A 16 2.64 -5.71 5.63
C MET A 16 1.81 -4.49 5.23
N VAL A 17 1.52 -4.32 3.94
CA VAL A 17 0.75 -3.17 3.43
C VAL A 17 -0.61 -3.62 2.91
N PHE A 18 -1.69 -3.00 3.38
CA PHE A 18 -3.07 -3.36 3.06
C PHE A 18 -3.73 -2.32 2.16
N ILE A 19 -4.02 -2.67 0.91
CA ILE A 19 -4.63 -1.78 -0.09
C ILE A 19 -6.12 -2.10 -0.21
N HIS A 20 -6.98 -1.12 0.13
CA HIS A 20 -8.44 -1.28 0.15
C HIS A 20 -9.08 -1.31 -1.25
N GLY A 21 -10.36 -1.70 -1.31
CA GLY A 21 -11.16 -1.68 -2.54
C GLY A 21 -11.68 -0.29 -2.93
N GLY A 22 -12.38 -0.18 -4.07
CA GLY A 22 -12.95 1.10 -4.51
C GLY A 22 -14.19 1.49 -3.71
N GLY A 23 -14.36 2.79 -3.45
CA GLY A 23 -15.52 3.34 -2.73
C GLY A 23 -15.50 3.09 -1.21
N VAL A 24 -14.36 2.64 -0.68
CA VAL A 24 -14.10 2.46 0.74
C VAL A 24 -12.78 3.16 1.11
N SER A 25 -12.29 2.95 2.33
CA SER A 25 -10.95 3.40 2.73
C SER A 25 -10.31 2.38 3.70
N GLY A 26 -9.21 2.74 4.35
CA GLY A 26 -8.44 1.89 5.25
C GLY A 26 -9.24 1.26 6.39
N TRP A 27 -10.40 1.84 6.78
CA TRP A 27 -11.29 1.23 7.78
C TRP A 27 -11.76 -0.19 7.39
N MET A 28 -11.74 -0.53 6.09
CA MET A 28 -12.03 -1.88 5.60
C MET A 28 -11.17 -2.95 6.29
N TRP A 29 -9.95 -2.59 6.70
CA TRP A 29 -8.97 -3.50 7.28
C TRP A 29 -8.92 -3.48 8.81
N ASP A 30 -9.73 -2.64 9.48
CA ASP A 30 -9.64 -2.41 10.93
C ASP A 30 -9.79 -3.70 11.75
N ASN A 31 -10.53 -4.70 11.26
CA ASN A 31 -10.70 -5.98 11.95
C ASN A 31 -9.58 -6.98 11.63
N GLN A 32 -9.07 -6.99 10.39
CA GLN A 32 -8.00 -7.89 9.98
C GLN A 32 -6.68 -7.50 10.61
N VAL A 33 -6.35 -6.20 10.63
CA VAL A 33 -5.04 -5.71 11.12
C VAL A 33 -4.79 -6.07 12.59
N LYS A 34 -5.86 -6.22 13.39
CA LYS A 34 -5.79 -6.65 14.80
C LYS A 34 -5.18 -8.04 14.99
N HIS A 35 -5.16 -8.88 13.95
CA HIS A 35 -4.57 -10.21 14.02
C HIS A 35 -3.09 -10.25 13.65
N PHE A 36 -2.51 -9.14 13.18
CA PHE A 36 -1.14 -9.06 12.67
C PHE A 36 -0.25 -8.15 13.52
N THR A 37 -0.45 -8.13 14.84
CA THR A 37 0.32 -7.27 15.75
C THR A 37 1.82 -7.59 15.80
N ASN A 38 2.22 -8.77 15.35
CA ASN A 38 3.60 -9.22 15.18
C ASN A 38 4.20 -8.87 13.79
N PHE A 39 3.54 -8.00 13.02
CA PHE A 39 4.04 -7.43 11.79
C PHE A 39 4.08 -5.91 11.90
N HIS A 40 4.88 -5.27 11.05
CA HIS A 40 4.78 -3.84 10.83
C HIS A 40 3.66 -3.60 9.81
N CYS A 41 2.48 -3.16 10.24
CA CYS A 41 1.32 -3.03 9.36
C CYS A 41 1.08 -1.58 8.92
N LEU A 42 0.92 -1.36 7.61
CA LEU A 42 0.50 -0.08 7.02
C LEU A 42 -0.83 -0.25 6.31
N VAL A 43 -1.74 0.70 6.54
CA VAL A 43 -3.07 0.76 5.91
C VAL A 43 -3.24 2.14 5.27
N PRO A 44 -2.74 2.34 4.03
CA PRO A 44 -2.92 3.59 3.30
C PRO A 44 -4.32 3.75 2.74
N ASP A 45 -4.77 5.01 2.65
CA ASP A 45 -5.91 5.39 1.81
C ASP A 45 -5.43 5.71 0.40
N LEU A 46 -6.11 5.22 -0.63
CA LEU A 46 -5.80 5.55 -2.02
C LEU A 46 -6.09 7.04 -2.31
N PRO A 47 -5.47 7.64 -3.33
CA PRO A 47 -5.83 8.99 -3.80
C PRO A 47 -7.33 9.14 -4.03
N GLU A 48 -7.87 10.33 -3.74
CA GLU A 48 -9.31 10.65 -3.75
C GLU A 48 -10.20 9.83 -2.80
N GLN A 49 -9.61 9.03 -1.90
CA GLN A 49 -10.36 8.17 -0.98
C GLN A 49 -9.92 8.42 0.47
N GLY A 50 -10.86 8.23 1.41
CA GLY A 50 -10.62 8.42 2.85
C GLY A 50 -9.97 9.77 3.19
N GLU A 51 -8.88 9.71 3.95
CA GLU A 51 -8.07 10.87 4.38
C GLU A 51 -7.27 11.52 3.23
N ASN A 52 -7.30 10.93 2.03
CA ASN A 52 -6.73 11.50 0.80
C ASN A 52 -7.81 12.00 -0.18
N SER A 53 -9.07 12.11 0.26
CA SER A 53 -10.22 12.55 -0.56
C SER A 53 -10.07 13.92 -1.23
N SER A 54 -9.29 14.83 -0.65
CA SER A 54 -9.04 16.16 -1.21
C SER A 54 -7.69 16.28 -1.94
N LYS A 55 -7.01 15.16 -2.24
CA LYS A 55 -5.62 15.16 -2.71
C LYS A 55 -5.45 14.36 -4.00
N ASP A 56 -4.94 15.05 -5.03
CA ASP A 56 -4.59 14.54 -6.38
C ASP A 56 -5.71 13.66 -7.01
N HIS A 57 -5.58 13.27 -8.27
CA HIS A 57 -6.59 12.41 -8.92
C HIS A 57 -6.25 10.94 -8.80
N PHE A 58 -7.26 10.08 -8.66
CA PHE A 58 -7.06 8.64 -8.68
C PHE A 58 -6.73 8.16 -10.10
N SER A 59 -5.64 7.41 -10.22
CA SER A 59 -5.46 6.42 -11.28
C SER A 59 -4.77 5.19 -10.71
N ILE A 60 -4.94 4.04 -11.37
CA ILE A 60 -4.29 2.79 -10.94
C ILE A 60 -2.77 2.96 -10.92
N HIS A 61 -2.21 3.56 -11.97
CA HIS A 61 -0.76 3.74 -12.11
C HIS A 61 -0.19 4.70 -11.05
N PHE A 62 -0.80 5.89 -10.91
CA PHE A 62 -0.37 6.86 -9.91
C PHE A 62 -0.48 6.30 -8.49
N SER A 63 -1.57 5.57 -8.20
CA SER A 63 -1.72 4.91 -6.91
C SER A 63 -0.63 3.87 -6.67
N ALA A 64 -0.29 3.07 -7.69
CA ALA A 64 0.79 2.09 -7.59
C ALA A 64 2.14 2.76 -7.29
N GLU A 65 2.47 3.86 -7.98
CA GLU A 65 3.67 4.66 -7.70
C GLU A 65 3.71 5.13 -6.24
N LYS A 66 2.60 5.67 -5.72
CA LYS A 66 2.53 6.14 -4.34
C LYS A 66 2.63 5.03 -3.29
N ILE A 67 2.12 3.84 -3.61
CA ILE A 67 2.34 2.68 -2.73
C ILE A 67 3.79 2.19 -2.82
N ILE A 68 4.45 2.24 -3.99
CA ILE A 68 5.89 1.92 -4.13
C ILE A 68 6.71 2.86 -3.25
N GLU A 69 6.49 4.18 -3.36
CA GLU A 69 7.19 5.19 -2.55
C GLU A 69 7.05 4.88 -1.04
N LEU A 70 5.83 4.55 -0.58
CA LEU A 70 5.58 4.19 0.82
C LEU A 70 6.30 2.88 1.23
N VAL A 71 6.30 1.87 0.35
CA VAL A 71 6.99 0.59 0.58
C VAL A 71 8.50 0.79 0.63
N GLU A 72 9.08 1.60 -0.25
CA GLU A 72 10.51 1.91 -0.24
C GLU A 72 10.92 2.64 1.05
N GLU A 73 10.12 3.64 1.45
CA GLU A 73 10.35 4.42 2.67
C GLU A 73 10.35 3.54 3.93
N LYS A 74 9.38 2.64 4.04
CA LYS A 74 9.09 1.87 5.27
C LYS A 74 9.65 0.45 5.27
N GLY A 75 10.01 -0.05 4.09
CA GLY A 75 10.49 -1.41 3.85
C GLY A 75 11.91 -1.61 4.31
N GLN A 76 12.85 -0.70 4.01
CA GLN A 76 14.24 -0.65 4.52
C GLN A 76 14.90 -2.03 4.82
N GLY A 77 14.92 -2.94 3.85
CA GLY A 77 15.56 -4.26 3.99
C GLY A 77 14.73 -5.35 4.67
N LYS A 78 13.50 -5.04 5.11
CA LYS A 78 12.52 -6.01 5.60
C LYS A 78 11.96 -6.84 4.44
N THR A 79 11.52 -8.05 4.76
CA THR A 79 10.53 -8.74 3.92
C THR A 79 9.27 -7.89 3.85
N VAL A 80 8.75 -7.68 2.63
CA VAL A 80 7.54 -6.90 2.37
C VAL A 80 6.44 -7.83 1.85
N ILE A 81 5.26 -7.72 2.43
CA ILE A 81 4.03 -8.39 2.03
C ILE A 81 3.02 -7.31 1.66
N VAL A 82 2.43 -7.40 0.47
CA VAL A 82 1.39 -6.45 0.04
C VAL A 82 0.10 -7.22 -0.23
N ILE A 83 -0.99 -6.75 0.36
CA ILE A 83 -2.32 -7.36 0.30
C ILE A 83 -3.24 -6.37 -0.38
N GLY A 84 -3.86 -6.79 -1.49
CA GLY A 84 -4.81 -5.97 -2.23
C GLY A 84 -6.16 -6.65 -2.36
N PHE A 85 -7.25 -5.90 -2.20
CA PHE A 85 -8.61 -6.39 -2.45
C PHE A 85 -9.30 -5.58 -3.55
N SER A 86 -9.94 -6.26 -4.52
CA SER A 86 -10.69 -5.63 -5.60
C SER A 86 -9.88 -4.54 -6.33
N LEU A 87 -10.25 -3.26 -6.26
CA LEU A 87 -9.45 -2.15 -6.78
C LEU A 87 -8.01 -2.15 -6.26
N GLY A 88 -7.82 -2.42 -4.97
CA GLY A 88 -6.49 -2.52 -4.36
C GLY A 88 -5.66 -3.66 -4.93
N ALA A 89 -6.28 -4.75 -5.39
CA ALA A 89 -5.58 -5.82 -6.10
C ALA A 89 -5.12 -5.37 -7.50
N GLN A 90 -5.92 -4.55 -8.19
CA GLN A 90 -5.53 -3.98 -9.49
C GLN A 90 -4.33 -3.02 -9.34
N VAL A 91 -4.34 -2.18 -8.30
CA VAL A 91 -3.21 -1.30 -7.95
C VAL A 91 -1.95 -2.13 -7.64
N LEU A 92 -2.09 -3.20 -6.85
CA LEU A 92 -0.98 -4.12 -6.55
C LEU A 92 -0.40 -4.77 -7.81
N ILE A 93 -1.24 -5.26 -8.73
CA ILE A 93 -0.76 -5.85 -9.99
C ILE A 93 0.03 -4.81 -10.81
N ALA A 94 -0.47 -3.57 -10.91
CA ALA A 94 0.25 -2.50 -11.59
C ALA A 94 1.61 -2.21 -10.94
N GLN A 95 1.69 -2.22 -9.60
CA GLN A 95 2.95 -2.10 -8.87
C GLN A 95 3.93 -3.23 -9.23
N VAL A 96 3.49 -4.49 -9.22
CA VAL A 96 4.34 -5.64 -9.56
C VAL A 96 4.87 -5.52 -10.99
N LEU A 97 4.02 -5.11 -11.94
CA LEU A 97 4.43 -4.92 -13.33
C LEU A 97 5.46 -3.79 -13.47
N SER A 98 5.30 -2.68 -12.74
CA SER A 98 6.30 -1.60 -12.71
C SER A 98 7.66 -2.08 -12.17
N PHE A 99 7.65 -2.90 -11.11
CA PHE A 99 8.87 -3.48 -10.57
C PHE A 99 9.56 -4.43 -11.56
N LEU A 100 8.80 -5.35 -12.18
CA LEU A 100 9.36 -6.28 -13.17
C LEU A 100 9.97 -5.54 -14.36
N LYS A 101 9.30 -4.48 -14.83
CA LYS A 101 9.85 -3.62 -15.89
C LYS A 101 11.19 -3.01 -15.49
N SER A 102 11.29 -2.44 -14.28
CA SER A 102 12.54 -1.86 -13.79
C SER A 102 13.67 -2.87 -13.69
N VAL A 103 13.38 -4.09 -13.23
CA VAL A 103 14.37 -5.19 -13.20
C VAL A 103 14.83 -5.54 -14.61
N MET A 104 13.91 -5.69 -15.57
CA MET A 104 14.26 -6.00 -16.96
C MET A 104 15.09 -4.91 -17.64
N GLU A 105 14.86 -3.64 -17.33
CA GLU A 105 15.63 -2.50 -17.86
C GLU A 105 17.02 -2.37 -17.22
N SER A 106 17.25 -2.99 -16.07
CA SER A 106 18.52 -2.97 -15.34
C SER A 106 19.50 -4.10 -15.73
N LEU A 107 19.05 -5.02 -16.58
CA LEU A 107 19.83 -6.16 -17.12
C LEU A 107 20.40 -5.82 -18.50
#